data_AF-A0A535QHN8-F1
#
_entry.id   AF-A0A535QHN8-F1
#
_cell.length_a   1.000
_cell.length_b   1.000
_cell.length_c   1.000
_cell.angle_alpha   90.00
_cell.angle_beta   90.00
_cell.angle_gamma   90.00
#
_symmetry.space_group_name_H-M   'P 1'
#
loop_
_entity.id
_entity.type
_entity.pdbx_description
1 polymer ?
#
loop_
_entity_poly.entity_id
_entity_poly.type
_entity_poly.pdbx_seq_one_letter_code
_entity_poly.pdbx_strand_id
1 'polypeptide(L)'
;MASTTTRPTSRKGFALRKLVWVGPLTIIVAVLVNLVIRTIAVAFFGVPDGFTYLQAPFVIGSTVVFLLLALVAFILVGRFARRPVGFYRILTLVALFVSFLNPIMALAGLYPAPGMNLNIFWTMIVMHTVTAIITVSLLTTLAVEP
;
A
#
# COMPACT_ATOMS: atom_id res chain seq x y z
N MET A 1 -34.80 -3.97 -43.00
CA MET A 1 -34.00 -4.80 -42.07
C MET A 1 -33.00 -3.90 -41.37
N ALA A 2 -33.22 -3.57 -40.11
CA ALA A 2 -32.33 -2.70 -39.35
C ALA A 2 -31.26 -3.55 -38.64
N SER A 3 -30.00 -3.35 -38.99
CA SER A 3 -28.85 -4.01 -38.34
C SER A 3 -28.69 -3.45 -36.92
N THR A 4 -29.05 -4.25 -35.93
CA THR A 4 -28.78 -3.96 -34.52
C THR A 4 -27.29 -4.20 -34.24
N THR A 5 -26.47 -3.17 -34.43
CA THR A 5 -25.07 -3.19 -34.00
C THR A 5 -25.05 -3.20 -32.47
N THR A 6 -24.89 -4.39 -31.88
CA THR A 6 -24.64 -4.55 -30.45
C THR A 6 -23.28 -3.92 -30.15
N ARG A 7 -23.28 -2.67 -29.68
CA ARG A 7 -22.09 -2.01 -29.12
C ARG A 7 -21.58 -2.89 -27.98
N PRO A 8 -20.32 -3.35 -27.99
CA PRO A 8 -19.78 -4.09 -26.87
C PRO A 8 -19.89 -3.19 -25.65
N THR A 9 -20.61 -3.65 -24.64
CA THR A 9 -20.68 -3.00 -23.35
C THR A 9 -19.24 -2.93 -22.82
N SER A 10 -18.68 -1.72 -22.80
CA SER A 10 -17.41 -1.46 -22.14
C SER A 10 -17.54 -1.98 -20.72
N ARG A 11 -16.90 -3.13 -20.43
CA ARG A 11 -16.78 -3.61 -19.06
C ARG A 11 -16.00 -2.52 -18.35
N LYS A 12 -16.61 -1.89 -17.34
CA LYS A 12 -15.95 -1.04 -16.35
C LYS A 12 -14.87 -1.87 -15.61
N GLY A 13 -13.76 -2.10 -16.29
CA GLY A 13 -12.57 -2.80 -15.78
C GLY A 13 -11.45 -1.79 -15.57
N PHE A 14 -10.42 -2.19 -14.83
CA PHE A 14 -9.23 -1.35 -14.70
C PHE A 14 -8.51 -1.24 -16.05
N ALA A 15 -8.05 -0.03 -16.38
CA ALA A 15 -7.19 0.18 -17.54
C ALA A 15 -5.84 -0.48 -17.27
N LEU A 16 -5.67 -1.76 -17.65
CA LEU A 16 -4.40 -2.48 -17.47
C LEU A 16 -3.21 -1.69 -18.06
N ARG A 17 -3.44 -0.96 -19.15
CA ARG A 17 -2.44 -0.08 -19.78
C ARG A 17 -2.01 1.09 -18.88
N LYS A 18 -2.92 1.67 -18.10
CA LYS A 18 -2.58 2.72 -17.12
C LYS A 18 -1.82 2.14 -15.94
N LEU A 19 -2.12 0.91 -15.55
CA LEU A 19 -1.47 0.27 -14.40
C LEU A 19 0.05 0.10 -14.58
N VAL A 20 0.53 -0.06 -15.82
CA VAL A 20 1.97 -0.14 -16.14
C VAL A 20 2.74 1.09 -15.69
N TRP A 21 2.12 2.27 -15.66
CA TRP A 21 2.74 3.50 -15.15
C TRP A 21 2.30 3.85 -13.72
N VAL A 22 1.01 3.68 -13.40
CA VAL A 22 0.46 4.02 -12.08
C VAL A 22 1.05 3.14 -10.98
N GLY A 23 1.32 1.85 -11.26
CA GLY A 23 1.93 0.93 -10.29
C GLY A 23 3.32 1.38 -9.84
N PRO A 24 4.29 1.52 -10.77
CA PRO A 24 5.62 2.06 -10.45
C PRO A 24 5.57 3.44 -9.79
N LEU A 25 4.71 4.35 -10.27
CA LEU A 25 4.53 5.67 -9.65
C LEU A 25 4.09 5.55 -8.18
N THR A 26 3.12 4.69 -7.89
CA THR A 26 2.62 4.45 -6.52
C THR A 26 3.75 3.94 -5.62
N ILE A 27 4.58 3.02 -6.12
CA ILE A 27 5.73 2.49 -5.39
C ILE A 27 6.74 3.59 -5.08
N ILE A 28 7.13 4.38 -6.08
CA ILE A 28 8.11 5.46 -5.91
C ILE A 28 7.60 6.48 -4.88
N VAL A 29 6.36 6.93 -5.03
CA VAL A 29 5.75 7.92 -4.11
C VAL A 29 5.70 7.36 -2.68
N ALA A 30 5.24 6.13 -2.49
CA ALA A 30 5.16 5.53 -1.16
C ALA A 30 6.55 5.35 -0.52
N VAL A 31 7.56 4.91 -1.29
CA VAL A 31 8.93 4.79 -0.80
C VAL A 31 9.48 6.15 -0.36
N LEU A 32 9.33 7.18 -1.18
CA LEU A 32 9.81 8.52 -0.86
C LEU A 32 9.14 9.06 0.41
N VAL A 33 7.82 8.93 0.52
CA VAL A 33 7.07 9.38 1.70
C VAL A 33 7.49 8.61 2.96
N ASN A 34 7.67 7.29 2.87
CA ASN A 34 8.15 6.48 3.99
C ASN A 34 9.56 6.86 4.43
N LEU A 35 10.46 7.19 3.50
CA LEU A 35 11.80 7.70 3.82
C LEU A 35 11.75 9.08 4.49
N VAL A 36 10.83 9.96 4.08
CA VAL A 36 10.60 11.25 4.74
C VAL A 36 10.08 11.04 6.16
N ILE A 37 9.07 10.19 6.36
CA ILE A 37 8.52 9.87 7.69
C ILE A 37 9.62 9.30 8.60
N ARG A 38 10.41 8.36 8.09
CA ARG A 38 11.58 7.82 8.81
C ARG A 38 12.55 8.93 9.22
N THR A 39 12.90 9.82 8.30
CA THR A 39 13.85 10.91 8.56
C THR A 39 13.33 11.85 9.65
N ILE A 40 12.04 12.17 9.62
CA ILE A 40 11.38 12.97 10.66
C ILE A 40 11.38 12.22 12.01
N ALA A 41 11.05 10.93 12.01
CA ALA A 41 11.04 10.11 13.22
C ALA A 41 12.41 10.07 13.92
N VAL A 42 13.48 9.87 13.13
CA VAL A 42 14.85 9.84 13.64
C VAL A 42 15.29 11.23 14.13
N ALA A 43 14.99 12.28 13.37
CA ALA A 43 15.46 13.63 13.68
C ALA A 43 14.73 14.27 14.87
N PHE A 44 13.42 14.00 15.04
CA PHE A 44 12.57 14.75 15.99
C PHE A 44 11.96 13.89 17.09
N PHE A 45 11.80 12.58 16.89
CA PHE A 45 11.07 11.71 17.83
C PHE A 45 11.96 10.70 18.56
N GLY A 46 13.29 10.87 18.48
CA GLY A 46 14.25 10.04 19.20
C GLY A 46 14.25 8.57 18.76
N VAL A 47 13.82 8.30 17.52
CA VAL A 47 13.88 6.95 16.95
C VAL A 47 15.35 6.61 16.61
N PRO A 48 15.91 5.50 17.11
CA PRO A 48 17.26 5.08 16.77
C PRO A 48 17.41 4.82 15.27
N ASP A 49 18.42 5.43 14.65
CA ASP A 49 18.74 5.24 13.22
C ASP A 49 19.20 3.81 12.89
N GLY A 50 19.78 3.12 13.88
CA GLY A 50 20.22 1.73 13.80
C GLY A 50 19.12 0.67 13.95
N PHE A 51 17.87 1.05 14.24
CA PHE A 51 16.78 0.08 14.37
C PHE A 51 16.50 -0.62 13.03
N THR A 52 16.73 -1.93 12.97
CA THR A 52 16.75 -2.75 11.74
C THR A 52 15.57 -2.49 10.80
N TYR A 53 14.35 -2.49 11.32
CA TYR A 53 13.13 -2.36 10.51
C TYR A 53 12.88 -0.94 9.98
N LEU A 54 13.55 0.05 10.56
CA LEU A 54 13.50 1.42 10.08
C LEU A 54 14.74 1.80 9.28
N GLN A 55 15.71 0.91 9.04
CA GLN A 55 16.82 1.21 8.14
C GLN A 55 16.32 1.44 6.71
N ALA A 56 16.93 2.39 5.99
CA ALA A 56 16.48 2.78 4.66
C ALA A 56 16.38 1.60 3.67
N PRO A 57 17.36 0.67 3.57
CA PRO A 57 17.24 -0.51 2.71
C PRO A 57 16.04 -1.39 3.06
N PHE A 58 15.77 -1.57 4.37
CA PHE A 58 14.63 -2.37 4.83
C PHE A 58 13.30 -1.69 4.49
N VAL A 59 13.19 -0.38 4.74
CA VAL A 59 11.99 0.41 4.41
C VAL A 59 11.70 0.37 2.90
N ILE A 60 12.72 0.56 2.07
CA ILE A 60 12.59 0.50 0.61
C ILE A 60 12.16 -0.91 0.18
N GLY A 61 12.91 -1.94 0.58
CA GLY A 61 12.67 -3.31 0.17
C GLY A 61 11.28 -3.82 0.59
N SER A 62 10.90 -3.61 1.84
CA SER A 62 9.59 -4.01 2.35
C SER A 62 8.45 -3.27 1.67
N THR A 63 8.55 -1.94 1.51
CA THR A 63 7.53 -1.13 0.82
C THR A 63 7.32 -1.62 -0.61
N VAL A 64 8.40 -1.88 -1.35
CA VAL A 64 8.33 -2.40 -2.72
C VAL A 64 7.62 -3.75 -2.76
N VAL A 65 8.03 -4.71 -1.92
CA VAL A 65 7.43 -6.06 -1.90
C VAL A 65 5.94 -6.01 -1.56
N PHE A 66 5.54 -5.28 -0.53
CA PHE A 66 4.13 -5.19 -0.15
C PHE A 66 3.27 -4.48 -1.20
N LEU A 67 3.81 -3.46 -1.87
CA LEU A 67 3.09 -2.78 -2.94
C LEU A 67 2.99 -3.63 -4.20
N LEU A 68 3.98 -4.45 -4.53
CA LEU A 68 3.86 -5.43 -5.61
C LEU A 68 2.73 -6.42 -5.32
N LEU A 69 2.63 -6.92 -4.08
CA LEU A 69 1.51 -7.78 -3.66
C LEU A 69 0.17 -7.04 -3.76
N ALA A 70 0.12 -5.77 -3.33
CA ALA A 70 -1.09 -4.94 -3.45
C ALA A 70 -1.51 -4.71 -4.91
N LEU A 71 -0.55 -4.52 -5.83
CA LEU A 71 -0.81 -4.38 -7.26
C LEU A 71 -1.35 -5.68 -7.86
N VAL A 72 -0.79 -6.84 -7.49
CA VAL A 72 -1.31 -8.15 -7.90
C VAL A 72 -2.75 -8.32 -7.39
N ALA A 73 -3.01 -7.99 -6.12
CA ALA A 73 -4.34 -8.03 -5.54
C ALA A 73 -5.31 -7.08 -6.29
N PHE A 74 -4.87 -5.87 -6.64
CA PHE A 74 -5.65 -4.93 -7.43
C PHE A 74 -6.04 -5.51 -8.80
N ILE A 75 -5.10 -6.12 -9.52
CA ILE A 75 -5.35 -6.77 -10.81
C ILE A 75 -6.38 -7.89 -10.67
N LEU A 76 -6.22 -8.75 -9.66
CA LEU A 76 -7.13 -9.87 -9.41
C LEU A 76 -8.54 -9.38 -9.08
N VAL A 77 -8.66 -8.39 -8.18
CA VAL A 77 -9.95 -7.77 -7.84
C VAL A 77 -10.61 -7.16 -9.06
N GLY A 78 -9.84 -6.49 -9.92
CA GLY A 78 -10.34 -5.92 -11.18
C GLY A 78 -10.87 -6.96 -12.16
N ARG A 79 -10.27 -8.15 -12.18
CA ARG A 79 -10.63 -9.24 -13.08
C ARG A 79 -11.86 -10.01 -12.61
N PHE A 80 -12.02 -10.21 -11.30
CA PHE A 80 -13.01 -11.14 -10.75
C PHE A 80 -14.15 -10.49 -9.97
N ALA A 81 -13.98 -9.27 -9.45
CA ALA A 81 -15.01 -8.65 -8.61
C ALA A 81 -16.08 -7.91 -9.42
N ARG A 82 -17.34 -8.03 -9.00
CA ARG A 82 -18.47 -7.27 -9.57
C ARG A 82 -18.40 -5.76 -9.29
N ARG A 83 -17.78 -5.37 -8.16
CA ARG A 83 -17.59 -3.98 -7.71
C ARG A 83 -16.11 -3.77 -7.30
N PRO A 84 -15.19 -3.67 -8.27
CA PRO A 84 -13.76 -3.82 -8.02
C PRO A 84 -13.18 -2.73 -7.10
N VAL A 85 -13.60 -1.47 -7.25
CA VAL A 85 -13.12 -0.36 -6.41
C VAL A 85 -13.54 -0.53 -4.94
N GLY A 86 -14.82 -0.84 -4.69
CA GLY A 86 -15.33 -1.02 -3.33
C GLY A 86 -14.67 -2.20 -2.63
N PHE A 87 -14.53 -3.32 -3.34
CA PHE A 87 -13.87 -4.50 -2.80
C PHE A 87 -12.37 -4.24 -2.51
N TYR A 88 -11.67 -3.54 -3.41
CA TYR A 88 -10.26 -3.21 -3.19
C TYR A 88 -10.04 -2.29 -1.98
N ARG A 89 -10.94 -1.35 -1.72
CA ARG A 89 -10.89 -0.50 -0.52
C ARG A 89 -11.01 -1.34 0.77
N ILE A 90 -11.96 -2.28 0.80
CA ILE A 90 -12.12 -3.19 1.94
C ILE A 90 -10.88 -4.07 2.09
N LEU A 91 -10.38 -4.64 0.99
CA LEU A 91 -9.18 -5.47 1.01
C LEU A 91 -7.96 -4.70 1.53
N THR A 92 -7.79 -3.45 1.11
CA THR A 92 -6.69 -2.60 1.58
C THR A 92 -6.84 -2.25 3.05
N LEU A 93 -8.07 -1.99 3.51
CA LEU A 93 -8.34 -1.75 4.92
C LEU A 93 -8.02 -2.98 5.78
N VAL A 94 -8.42 -4.16 5.34
CA VAL A 94 -8.07 -5.43 6.00
C VAL A 94 -6.56 -5.63 6.00
N ALA A 95 -5.89 -5.43 4.86
CA ALA A 95 -4.44 -5.54 4.76
C ALA A 95 -3.71 -4.54 5.68
N LEU A 96 -4.23 -3.33 5.84
CA LEU A 96 -3.70 -2.34 6.79
C LEU A 96 -3.79 -2.85 8.23
N PHE A 97 -4.95 -3.35 8.66
CA PHE A 97 -5.11 -3.90 10.02
C PHE A 97 -4.24 -5.14 10.24
N VAL A 98 -4.13 -6.02 9.25
CA VAL A 98 -3.21 -7.17 9.30
C VAL A 98 -1.76 -6.69 9.42
N SER A 99 -1.38 -5.62 8.70
CA SER A 99 -0.03 -5.06 8.80
C SER A 99 0.30 -4.50 10.18
N PHE A 100 -0.70 -4.04 10.94
CA PHE A 100 -0.52 -3.59 12.32
C PHE A 100 -0.24 -4.73 13.30
N LEU A 101 -0.57 -5.98 12.95
CA LEU A 101 -0.27 -7.12 13.82
C LEU A 101 1.24 -7.22 14.10
N ASN A 102 2.09 -6.96 13.12
CA ASN A 102 3.54 -7.04 13.30
C ASN A 102 4.07 -6.05 14.36
N PRO A 103 3.83 -4.72 14.26
CA PRO A 103 4.25 -3.79 15.30
C PRO A 103 3.56 -4.03 16.65
N ILE A 104 2.30 -4.49 16.66
CA ILE A 104 1.59 -4.85 17.91
C ILE A 104 2.26 -6.05 18.60
N MET A 105 2.53 -7.13 17.87
CA MET A 105 3.18 -8.33 18.41
C MET A 105 4.62 -8.03 18.87
N ALA A 106 5.34 -7.17 18.15
CA ALA A 106 6.67 -6.74 18.53
C ALA A 106 6.68 -5.88 19.79
N LEU A 107 5.71 -4.98 19.95
CA LEU A 107 5.55 -4.18 21.17
C LEU A 107 5.09 -5.02 22.36
N ALA A 108 4.21 -6.00 22.13
CA ALA A 108 3.69 -6.91 23.16
C ALA A 108 4.70 -8.00 23.58
N GLY A 109 5.85 -8.11 22.91
CA GLY A 109 6.87 -9.13 23.19
C GLY A 109 6.55 -10.53 22.66
N LEU A 110 5.49 -10.70 21.86
CA LEU A 110 5.11 -11.97 21.24
C LEU A 110 6.01 -12.31 20.03
N TYR A 111 6.50 -11.28 19.34
CA TYR A 111 7.50 -11.42 18.27
C TYR A 111 8.57 -10.33 18.46
N PRO A 112 9.45 -10.48 19.47
CA PRO A 112 10.26 -9.38 19.96
C PRO A 112 11.23 -8.86 18.89
N ALA A 113 11.16 -7.55 18.66
CA ALA A 113 12.12 -6.81 17.85
C ALA A 113 13.08 -6.06 18.79
N PRO A 114 14.38 -6.41 18.83
CA PRO A 114 15.34 -5.74 19.70
C PRO A 114 15.33 -4.22 19.51
N GLY A 115 15.22 -3.48 20.63
CA GLY A 115 15.15 -2.01 20.62
C GLY A 115 13.78 -1.43 20.31
N MET A 116 12.73 -2.25 20.14
CA MET A 116 11.35 -1.77 19.97
C MET A 116 10.90 -0.92 21.15
N ASN A 117 10.29 0.23 20.85
CA ASN A 117 9.71 1.14 21.83
C ASN A 117 8.46 1.82 21.25
N LEU A 118 7.80 2.64 22.05
CA LEU A 118 6.55 3.27 21.66
C LEU A 118 6.70 4.24 20.46
N ASN A 119 7.82 4.96 20.35
CA ASN A 119 8.06 5.89 19.25
C ASN A 119 8.27 5.14 17.92
N ILE A 120 9.01 4.03 17.95
CA ILE A 120 9.17 3.12 16.82
C ILE A 120 7.82 2.53 16.42
N PHE A 121 7.05 2.04 17.39
CA PHE A 121 5.71 1.50 17.15
C PHE A 121 4.83 2.51 16.40
N TRP A 122 4.70 3.74 16.90
CA TRP A 122 3.89 4.76 16.25
C TRP A 122 4.41 5.17 14.88
N THR A 123 5.74 5.23 14.72
CA THR A 123 6.36 5.49 13.42
C THR A 123 5.96 4.43 12.40
N MET A 124 6.02 3.15 12.77
CA MET A 124 5.57 2.06 11.90
C MET A 124 4.08 2.20 11.55
N ILE A 125 3.20 2.44 12.54
CA ILE A 125 1.76 2.62 12.30
C ILE A 125 1.49 3.75 11.30
N VAL A 126 2.18 4.88 11.44
CA VAL A 126 2.05 6.02 10.51
C VAL A 126 2.51 5.63 9.10
N MET A 127 3.67 4.99 8.96
CA MET A 127 4.18 4.55 7.65
C MET A 127 3.21 3.59 6.95
N HIS A 128 2.68 2.60 7.67
CA HIS A 128 1.69 1.65 7.14
C HIS A 128 0.40 2.37 6.69
N THR A 129 -0.11 3.28 7.54
CA THR A 129 -1.34 4.04 7.25
C THR A 129 -1.17 4.92 6.03
N VAL A 130 -0.08 5.68 5.96
CA VAL A 130 0.20 6.57 4.83
C VAL A 130 0.41 5.78 3.54
N THR A 131 1.12 4.65 3.61
CA THR A 131 1.29 3.76 2.45
C THR A 131 -0.06 3.25 1.94
N ALA A 132 -0.96 2.81 2.82
CA ALA A 132 -2.30 2.35 2.45
C ALA A 132 -3.12 3.48 1.80
N ILE A 133 -3.08 4.70 2.36
CA ILE A 133 -3.77 5.87 1.81
C ILE A 133 -3.26 6.19 0.40
N ILE A 134 -1.94 6.26 0.20
CA ILE A 134 -1.31 6.52 -1.10
C ILE A 134 -1.74 5.46 -2.12
N THR A 135 -1.67 4.19 -1.71
CA THR A 135 -2.00 3.05 -2.57
C THR A 135 -3.45 3.07 -3.02
N VAL A 136 -4.39 3.22 -2.09
CA VAL A 136 -5.82 3.27 -2.42
C VAL A 136 -6.11 4.50 -3.28
N SER A 137 -5.59 5.66 -2.90
CA SER A 137 -5.89 6.91 -3.61
C SER A 137 -5.39 6.86 -5.04
N LEU A 138 -4.12 6.54 -5.28
CA LEU A 138 -3.55 6.54 -6.63
C LEU A 138 -4.14 5.42 -7.51
N LEU A 139 -4.26 4.19 -7.00
CA LEU A 139 -4.78 3.09 -7.81
C LEU A 139 -6.28 3.24 -8.12
N THR A 140 -7.08 3.68 -7.15
CA THR A 140 -8.53 3.82 -7.39
C THR A 140 -8.92 5.09 -8.14
N THR A 141 -8.04 6.10 -8.21
CA THR A 141 -8.31 7.32 -9.00
C THR A 141 -7.70 7.27 -10.40
N LEU A 142 -6.47 6.76 -10.55
CA LEU A 142 -5.74 6.84 -11.81
C LEU A 142 -5.88 5.58 -12.69
N ALA A 143 -6.15 4.41 -12.11
CA ALA A 143 -6.25 3.14 -12.86
C ALA A 143 -7.69 2.72 -13.21
N VAL A 144 -8.70 3.50 -12.80
CA VAL A 144 -10.11 3.26 -13.13
C VAL A 144 -10.48 4.00 -14.43
N GLU A 145 -11.13 3.30 -15.36
CA GLU A 145 -11.74 3.93 -16.55
C GLU A 145 -13.12 4.53 -16.20
N PRO A 146 -13.47 5.72 -16.73
CA PRO A 146 -14.79 6.31 -16.55
C PRO A 146 -15.91 5.49 -17.21
#